data_AF-A0A1B6HN86-F1
#
_entry.id   AF-A0A1B6HN86-F1
#
_cell.length_a   1.000
_cell.length_b   1.000
_cell.length_c   1.000
_cell.angle_alpha   90.00
_cell.angle_beta   90.00
_cell.angle_gamma   90.00
#
_symmetry.space_group_name_H-M   'P 1'
#
loop_
_entity.id
_entity.type
_entity.pdbx_description
1 polymer ?
#
loop_
_entity_poly.entity_id
_entity_poly.type
_entity_poly.pdbx_seq_one_letter_code
_entity_poly.pdbx_strand_id
1 'polypeptide(L)'
;ILAELDESQKQTLFCRMREEQVRRWKVWDQEEQKRPQKITDSKTSRKHVQFMLDAEGDPWTWVMGEHPDDKSIEQILEEEAREAARLLAEKEAQQLRLSVEAELTELLDINQKQLAAMEAAQGPEHEDIYCSVAEVKDRIKVPILPSPRDALQEISLNKPHKVSQRVAMWEKKVMEERTSQIFKGIQKKKLEAAKEAEEADEKREQLWKEQEKKAKEAEQKIREIARLAREEHRR
;
A
#
# COMPACT_ATOMS: atom_id res chain seq x y z
N ILE A 1 -24.30 -9.34 48.90
CA ILE A 1 -24.11 -7.91 49.27
C ILE A 1 -24.43 -6.94 48.11
N LEU A 2 -23.88 -7.07 46.89
CA LEU A 2 -24.27 -6.18 45.77
C LEU A 2 -25.55 -6.62 45.02
N ALA A 3 -25.93 -7.89 45.11
CA ALA A 3 -27.09 -8.44 44.39
C ALA A 3 -28.45 -8.06 45.00
N GLU A 4 -28.46 -7.57 46.24
CA GLU A 4 -29.68 -7.20 46.99
C GLU A 4 -29.99 -5.70 46.92
N LEU A 5 -29.08 -4.88 46.36
CA LEU A 5 -29.30 -3.44 46.19
C LEU A 5 -30.13 -3.16 44.95
N ASP A 6 -31.06 -2.22 45.07
CA ASP A 6 -31.81 -1.67 43.94
C ASP A 6 -30.87 -0.96 42.96
N GLU A 7 -31.24 -0.91 41.67
CA GLU A 7 -30.37 -0.38 40.60
C GLU A 7 -29.96 1.07 40.87
N SER A 8 -30.86 1.88 41.43
CA SER A 8 -30.58 3.27 41.87
C SER A 8 -29.48 3.34 42.94
N GLN A 9 -29.49 2.40 43.89
CA GLN A 9 -28.49 2.34 44.96
C GLN A 9 -27.13 1.87 44.43
N LYS A 10 -27.11 0.95 43.45
CA LYS A 10 -25.89 0.54 42.76
C LYS A 10 -25.26 1.70 42.00
N GLN A 11 -26.04 2.45 41.22
CA GLN A 11 -25.54 3.63 40.49
C GLN A 11 -24.96 4.67 41.46
N THR A 12 -25.63 4.95 42.58
CA THR A 12 -25.14 5.86 43.62
C THR A 12 -23.81 5.37 44.25
N LEU A 13 -23.72 4.07 44.52
CA LEU A 13 -22.50 3.46 45.06
C LEU A 13 -21.34 3.56 44.05
N PHE A 14 -21.58 3.30 42.77
CA PHE A 14 -20.55 3.45 41.73
C PHE A 14 -20.06 4.89 41.60
N CYS A 15 -20.96 5.88 41.65
CA CYS A 15 -20.56 7.29 41.67
C CYS A 15 -19.63 7.60 42.85
N ARG A 16 -20.02 7.23 44.08
CA ARG A 16 -19.17 7.46 45.27
C ARG A 16 -17.85 6.71 45.21
N MET A 17 -17.85 5.47 44.73
CA MET A 17 -16.64 4.67 44.62
C MET A 17 -15.70 5.25 43.55
N ARG A 18 -16.25 5.76 42.43
CA ARG A 18 -15.49 6.41 41.38
C ARG A 18 -14.91 7.74 41.84
N GLU A 19 -15.69 8.55 42.55
CA GLU A 19 -15.23 9.78 43.19
C GLU A 19 -14.07 9.51 44.15
N GLU A 20 -14.18 8.47 44.98
CA GLU A 20 -13.14 8.08 45.92
C GLU A 20 -11.88 7.54 45.21
N GLN A 21 -12.04 6.79 44.11
CA GLN A 21 -10.90 6.38 43.26
C GLN A 21 -10.19 7.59 42.67
N VAL A 22 -10.93 8.55 42.12
CA VAL A 22 -10.36 9.79 41.54
C VAL A 22 -9.70 10.62 42.62
N ARG A 23 -10.29 10.73 43.81
CA ARG A 23 -9.72 11.44 44.95
C ARG A 23 -8.40 10.81 45.39
N ARG A 24 -8.37 9.47 45.57
CA ARG A 24 -7.14 8.73 45.92
C ARG A 24 -6.07 8.87 44.83
N TRP A 25 -6.46 8.79 43.57
CA TRP A 25 -5.54 8.98 42.45
C TRP A 25 -4.96 10.38 42.43
N LYS A 26 -5.78 11.44 42.61
CA LYS A 26 -5.29 12.83 42.69
C LYS A 26 -4.33 13.06 43.86
N VAL A 27 -4.60 12.44 45.02
CA VAL A 27 -3.69 12.51 46.18
C VAL A 27 -2.38 11.78 45.87
N TRP A 28 -2.45 10.59 45.27
CA TRP A 28 -1.28 9.83 44.85
C TRP A 28 -0.45 10.59 43.81
N ASP A 29 -1.08 11.18 42.79
CA ASP A 29 -0.43 11.94 41.71
C ASP A 29 0.27 13.20 42.25
N GLN A 30 -0.36 13.91 43.20
CA GLN A 30 0.29 15.03 43.90
C GLN A 30 1.45 14.60 44.80
N GLU A 31 1.35 13.44 45.46
CA GLU A 31 2.48 12.87 46.19
C GLU A 31 3.59 12.44 45.25
N GLU A 32 3.27 11.86 44.10
CA GLU A 32 4.24 11.40 43.10
C GLU A 32 5.00 12.57 42.47
N GLN A 33 4.31 13.69 42.19
CA GLN A 33 4.95 14.93 41.73
C GLN A 33 5.86 15.59 42.79
N LYS A 34 5.51 15.43 44.08
CA LYS A 34 6.31 15.98 45.20
C LYS A 34 7.42 15.04 45.64
N ARG A 35 7.36 13.76 45.27
CA ARG A 35 8.46 12.83 45.51
C ARG A 35 9.63 13.34 44.67
N PRO A 36 10.77 13.75 45.29
CA PRO A 36 11.97 13.95 44.51
C PRO A 36 12.24 12.66 43.77
N GLN A 37 12.51 12.71 42.45
CA GLN A 37 12.88 11.54 41.66
C GLN A 37 14.05 10.86 42.38
N LYS A 38 13.74 9.83 43.18
CA LYS A 38 14.76 9.09 43.89
C LYS A 38 15.41 8.22 42.83
N ILE A 39 16.49 8.74 42.25
CA ILE A 39 17.52 7.91 41.64
C ILE A 39 17.96 6.98 42.77
N THR A 40 17.37 5.78 42.78
CA THR A 40 17.75 4.76 43.75
C THR A 40 19.14 4.31 43.33
N ASP A 41 20.17 4.77 44.04
CA ASP A 41 21.52 4.23 43.97
C ASP A 41 21.51 2.79 44.51
N SER A 42 20.90 1.87 43.77
CA SER A 42 21.03 0.45 44.02
C SER A 42 22.33 -0.02 43.38
N LYS A 43 23.30 -0.36 44.23
CA LYS A 43 24.63 -0.92 43.89
C LYS A 43 24.57 -2.34 43.28
N THR A 44 23.76 -2.51 42.25
CA THR A 44 23.75 -3.69 41.40
C THR A 44 23.60 -3.18 39.99
N SER A 45 24.65 -3.31 39.17
CA SER A 45 24.72 -3.00 37.74
C SER A 45 23.35 -2.97 37.05
N ARG A 46 22.69 -1.80 37.04
CA ARG A 46 21.48 -1.56 36.26
C ARG A 46 21.83 -0.51 35.23
N LYS A 47 21.80 -0.90 33.97
CA LYS A 47 21.92 0.01 32.83
C LYS A 47 20.80 1.06 33.00
N HIS A 48 21.17 2.31 33.29
CA HIS A 48 20.21 3.40 33.32
C HIS A 48 20.15 4.05 31.94
N VAL A 49 18.96 4.39 31.47
CA VAL A 49 18.80 5.17 30.23
C VAL A 49 18.93 6.64 30.62
N GLN A 50 20.02 7.27 30.22
CA GLN A 50 20.18 8.72 30.32
C GLN A 50 19.73 9.31 28.97
N PHE A 51 18.67 10.12 29.00
CA PHE A 51 18.25 10.83 27.80
C PHE A 51 19.27 11.90 27.47
N MET A 52 19.66 11.98 26.20
CA MET A 52 20.38 13.14 25.69
C MET A 52 19.42 14.31 25.77
N LEU A 53 19.87 15.45 26.32
CA LEU A 53 19.08 16.67 26.39
C LEU A 53 19.56 17.64 25.31
N ASP A 54 18.68 18.49 24.83
CA ASP A 54 19.00 19.58 23.92
C ASP A 54 19.57 20.81 24.66
N ALA A 55 19.69 21.94 23.96
CA ALA A 55 20.17 23.20 24.54
C ALA A 55 19.19 23.82 25.56
N GLU A 56 17.93 23.41 25.55
CA GLU A 56 16.84 23.93 26.38
C GLU A 56 16.59 23.04 27.61
N GLY A 57 17.22 21.87 27.66
CA GLY A 57 17.14 20.92 28.77
C GLY A 57 16.01 19.90 28.59
N ASP A 58 15.39 19.86 27.41
CA ASP A 58 14.39 18.88 27.04
C ASP A 58 15.05 17.65 26.39
N PRO A 59 14.45 16.45 26.47
CA PRO A 59 14.98 15.27 25.80
C PRO A 59 15.15 15.50 24.29
N TRP A 60 16.34 15.24 23.77
CA TRP A 60 16.65 15.38 22.35
C TRP A 60 15.75 14.47 21.52
N THR A 61 14.87 15.10 20.76
CA THR A 61 14.00 14.46 19.77
C THR A 61 14.46 14.82 18.38
N TRP A 62 14.62 13.82 17.51
CA TRP A 62 14.75 14.03 16.08
C TRP A 62 13.43 13.66 15.40
N VAL A 63 12.84 14.63 14.73
CA VAL A 63 11.70 14.43 13.84
C VAL A 63 12.22 14.27 12.41
N MET A 64 11.98 13.10 11.82
CA MET A 64 12.29 12.83 10.41
C MET A 64 11.60 13.87 9.51
N GLY A 65 12.37 14.60 8.70
CA GLY A 65 11.84 15.59 7.75
C GLY A 65 11.86 17.05 8.21
N GLU A 66 12.32 17.35 9.44
CA GLU A 66 12.56 18.74 9.89
C GLU A 66 13.98 19.24 9.60
N HIS A 67 14.93 18.32 9.36
CA HIS A 67 16.30 18.69 9.02
C HIS A 67 16.39 19.24 7.58
N PRO A 68 17.24 20.25 7.29
CA PRO A 68 17.40 20.82 5.95
C PRO A 68 17.76 19.81 4.85
N ASP A 69 18.42 18.72 5.22
CA ASP A 69 18.82 17.65 4.29
C ASP A 69 17.82 16.47 4.23
N ASP A 70 16.82 16.45 5.12
CA ASP A 70 15.83 15.37 5.15
C ASP A 70 14.72 15.61 4.12
N LYS A 71 14.23 14.54 3.50
CA LYS A 71 13.03 14.59 2.67
C LYS A 71 11.81 14.84 3.56
N SER A 72 10.93 15.73 3.11
CA SER A 72 9.63 15.89 3.77
C SER A 72 8.82 14.59 3.69
N ILE A 73 7.95 14.37 4.68
CA ILE A 73 7.05 13.21 4.71
C ILE A 73 6.22 13.14 3.42
N GLU A 74 5.76 14.28 2.92
CA GLU A 74 5.02 14.37 1.67
C GLU A 74 5.82 13.89 0.46
N GLN A 75 7.10 14.29 0.36
CA GLN A 75 7.99 13.84 -0.70
C GLN A 75 8.27 12.33 -0.62
N ILE A 76 8.46 11.78 0.59
CA ILE A 76 8.66 10.33 0.79
C ILE A 76 7.42 9.56 0.32
N LEU A 77 6.23 9.97 0.74
CA LEU A 77 4.97 9.34 0.34
C LEU A 77 4.71 9.47 -1.16
N GLU A 78 5.16 10.56 -1.79
CA GLU A 78 5.05 10.73 -3.23
C GLU A 78 6.01 9.80 -3.98
N GLU A 79 7.26 9.69 -3.54
CA GLU A 79 8.25 8.77 -4.09
C GLU A 79 7.80 7.32 -3.95
N GLU A 80 7.33 6.92 -2.77
CA GLU A 80 6.77 5.59 -2.53
C GLU A 80 5.57 5.31 -3.45
N ALA A 81 4.66 6.28 -3.63
CA ALA A 81 3.54 6.13 -4.55
C ALA A 81 3.98 6.00 -6.01
N ARG A 82 5.06 6.68 -6.40
CA ARG A 82 5.66 6.60 -7.74
C ARG A 82 6.33 5.24 -7.96
N GLU A 83 7.04 4.72 -6.97
CA GLU A 83 7.62 3.38 -6.99
C GLU A 83 6.55 2.28 -7.02
N ALA A 84 5.49 2.41 -6.23
CA ALA A 84 4.34 1.51 -6.26
C ALA A 84 3.68 1.49 -7.64
N ALA A 85 3.55 2.66 -8.29
CA ALA A 85 3.05 2.75 -9.66
C ALA A 85 3.98 2.05 -10.67
N ARG A 86 5.30 2.14 -10.48
CA ARG A 86 6.29 1.41 -11.30
C ARG A 86 6.17 -0.10 -11.13
N LEU A 87 6.16 -0.58 -9.89
CA LEU A 87 6.00 -2.00 -9.59
C LEU A 87 4.68 -2.55 -10.14
N LEU A 88 3.60 -1.76 -10.12
CA LEU A 88 2.33 -2.17 -10.70
C LEU A 88 2.43 -2.25 -12.24
N ALA A 89 3.04 -1.26 -12.89
CA ALA A 89 3.28 -1.31 -14.33
C ALA A 89 4.14 -2.53 -14.74
N GLU A 90 5.17 -2.86 -13.94
CA GLU A 90 6.02 -4.04 -14.18
C GLU A 90 5.23 -5.34 -14.04
N LYS A 91 4.37 -5.45 -13.02
CA LYS A 91 3.49 -6.62 -12.84
C LYS A 91 2.49 -6.77 -13.99
N GLU A 92 1.86 -5.67 -14.43
CA GLU A 92 0.96 -5.68 -15.60
C GLU A 92 1.71 -6.12 -16.86
N ALA A 93 2.91 -5.60 -17.10
CA ALA A 93 3.74 -5.99 -18.22
C ALA A 93 4.15 -7.48 -18.16
N GLN A 94 4.52 -7.99 -16.98
CA GLN A 94 4.83 -9.41 -16.78
C GLN A 94 3.62 -10.30 -17.03
N GLN A 95 2.44 -9.92 -16.53
CA GLN A 95 1.21 -10.67 -16.78
C GLN A 95 0.86 -10.72 -18.27
N LEU A 96 1.01 -9.60 -18.99
CA LEU A 96 0.82 -9.58 -20.44
C LEU A 96 1.81 -10.50 -21.15
N ARG A 97 3.09 -10.51 -20.75
CA ARG A 97 4.09 -11.43 -21.31
C ARG A 97 3.72 -12.89 -21.10
N LEU A 98 3.35 -13.27 -19.87
CA LEU A 98 2.91 -14.63 -19.55
C LEU A 98 1.66 -15.03 -20.34
N SER A 99 0.70 -14.12 -20.50
CA SER A 99 -0.50 -14.35 -21.30
C SER A 99 -0.15 -14.62 -22.77
N VAL A 100 0.68 -13.78 -23.37
CA VAL A 100 1.12 -13.94 -24.77
C VAL A 100 1.93 -15.22 -24.96
N GLU A 101 2.81 -15.56 -24.01
CA GLU A 101 3.60 -16.80 -24.04
C GLU A 101 2.70 -18.05 -23.94
N ALA A 102 1.65 -18.01 -23.12
CA ALA A 102 0.66 -19.08 -23.01
C ALA A 102 -0.12 -19.25 -24.33
N GLU A 103 -0.62 -18.16 -24.93
CA GLU A 103 -1.30 -18.19 -26.23
C GLU A 103 -0.40 -18.72 -27.35
N LEU A 104 0.87 -18.32 -27.36
CA LEU A 104 1.85 -18.82 -28.32
C LEU A 104 2.11 -20.33 -28.14
N THR A 105 2.21 -20.78 -26.89
CA THR A 105 2.42 -22.20 -26.58
C THR A 105 1.23 -23.05 -27.04
N GLU A 106 0.00 -22.56 -26.85
CA GLU A 106 -1.22 -23.21 -27.34
C GLU A 106 -1.23 -23.30 -28.87
N LEU A 107 -0.87 -22.22 -29.57
CA LEU A 107 -0.74 -22.22 -31.03
C LEU A 107 0.32 -23.22 -31.52
N LEU A 108 1.45 -23.33 -30.83
CA LEU A 108 2.50 -24.30 -31.18
C LEU A 108 2.02 -25.75 -30.99
N ASP A 109 1.30 -26.03 -29.91
CA ASP A 109 0.71 -27.35 -29.65
C ASP A 109 -0.35 -27.72 -30.72
N ILE A 110 -1.19 -26.77 -31.12
CA ILE A 110 -2.15 -26.95 -32.24
C ILE A 110 -1.40 -27.25 -33.54
N ASN A 111 -0.36 -26.49 -33.88
CA ASN A 111 0.42 -26.71 -35.09
C ASN A 111 1.15 -28.07 -35.06
N GLN A 112 1.73 -28.48 -33.92
CA GLN A 112 2.33 -29.81 -33.77
C GLN A 112 1.30 -30.92 -33.97
N LYS A 113 0.10 -30.79 -33.40
CA LYS A 113 -0.99 -31.74 -33.61
C LYS A 113 -1.43 -31.80 -35.06
N GLN A 114 -1.50 -30.66 -35.76
CA GLN A 114 -1.80 -30.62 -37.19
C GLN A 114 -0.71 -31.31 -38.01
N LEU A 115 0.57 -31.06 -37.72
CA LEU A 115 1.70 -31.73 -38.38
C LEU A 115 1.67 -33.24 -38.13
N ALA A 116 1.49 -33.67 -36.88
CA ALA A 116 1.41 -35.09 -36.53
C ALA A 116 0.18 -35.77 -37.16
N ALA A 117 -0.95 -35.07 -37.29
CA ALA A 117 -2.13 -35.57 -37.98
C ALA A 117 -1.93 -35.65 -39.50
N MET A 118 -1.22 -34.68 -40.10
CA MET A 118 -0.83 -34.73 -41.51
C MET A 118 0.15 -35.87 -41.77
N GLU A 119 1.15 -36.06 -40.91
CA GLU A 119 2.11 -37.17 -40.99
C GLU A 119 1.43 -38.52 -40.77
N ALA A 120 0.47 -38.63 -39.86
CA ALA A 120 -0.34 -39.84 -39.68
C ALA A 120 -1.30 -40.12 -40.86
N ALA A 121 -1.80 -39.08 -41.52
CA ALA A 121 -2.62 -39.20 -42.73
C ALA A 121 -1.78 -39.53 -43.97
N GLN A 122 -0.52 -39.10 -43.99
CA GLN A 122 0.51 -39.50 -44.93
C GLN A 122 1.08 -40.85 -44.48
N GLY A 123 0.27 -41.91 -44.60
CA GLY A 123 0.70 -43.30 -44.33
C GLY A 123 1.95 -43.71 -45.13
N PRO A 124 2.50 -44.91 -44.89
CA PRO A 124 3.85 -45.36 -45.33
C PRO A 124 4.07 -45.47 -46.86
N GLU A 125 3.16 -44.95 -47.68
CA GLU A 125 3.22 -44.86 -49.13
C GLU A 125 3.97 -43.61 -49.60
N HIS A 126 5.12 -43.33 -48.99
CA HIS A 126 6.17 -42.58 -49.66
C HIS A 126 7.44 -43.42 -49.56
N GLU A 127 7.48 -44.47 -50.39
CA GLU A 127 8.71 -45.18 -50.72
C GLU A 127 9.85 -44.17 -50.81
N ASP A 128 10.91 -44.44 -50.07
CA ASP A 128 12.11 -43.61 -50.02
C ASP A 128 12.60 -43.33 -51.44
N ILE A 129 12.26 -42.15 -51.98
CA ILE A 129 13.04 -41.47 -53.01
C ILE A 129 14.30 -40.96 -52.32
N TYR A 130 15.10 -41.90 -51.79
CA TYR A 130 16.48 -41.65 -51.42
C TYR A 130 17.26 -41.50 -52.72
N CYS A 131 17.09 -40.36 -53.39
CA CYS A 131 18.08 -39.93 -54.36
C CYS A 131 19.36 -39.66 -53.58
N SER A 132 20.40 -40.45 -53.86
CA SER A 132 21.72 -40.22 -53.29
C SER A 132 22.13 -38.76 -53.56
N VAL A 133 22.84 -38.12 -52.63
CA VAL A 133 23.30 -36.71 -52.74
C VAL A 133 24.11 -36.47 -54.04
N ALA A 134 24.65 -37.52 -54.64
CA ALA A 134 25.30 -37.51 -55.95
C ALA A 134 24.32 -37.35 -57.12
N GLU A 135 23.18 -38.05 -57.12
CA GLU A 135 22.21 -38.03 -58.23
C GLU A 135 21.38 -36.74 -58.31
N VAL A 136 21.17 -36.04 -57.19
CA VAL A 136 20.49 -34.73 -57.16
C VAL A 136 21.39 -33.64 -57.75
N LYS A 137 22.71 -33.71 -57.50
CA LYS A 137 23.70 -32.76 -58.04
C LYS A 137 23.85 -32.86 -59.56
N ASP A 138 23.72 -34.05 -60.13
CA ASP A 138 23.84 -34.25 -61.58
C ASP A 138 22.60 -33.82 -62.37
N ARG A 139 21.42 -33.78 -61.73
CA ARG A 139 20.17 -33.31 -62.35
C ARG A 139 19.97 -31.80 -62.26
N ILE A 140 20.56 -31.12 -61.27
CA ILE A 140 20.50 -29.67 -61.10
C ILE A 140 21.75 -29.04 -61.71
N LYS A 141 21.86 -29.09 -63.04
CA LYS A 141 22.68 -28.13 -63.81
C LYS A 141 21.86 -26.88 -64.09
N VAL A 142 21.30 -26.26 -63.04
CA VAL A 142 20.80 -24.90 -63.14
C VAL A 142 21.99 -23.99 -62.81
N PRO A 143 22.28 -22.95 -63.60
CA PRO A 143 23.34 -22.02 -63.29
C PRO A 143 23.14 -21.51 -61.87
N ILE A 144 24.15 -21.66 -61.02
CA ILE A 144 24.21 -21.07 -59.69
C ILE A 144 24.18 -19.55 -59.90
N LEU A 145 22.98 -18.98 -59.93
CA LEU A 145 22.82 -17.56 -59.64
C LEU A 145 23.29 -17.35 -58.19
N PRO A 146 24.04 -16.28 -57.91
CA PRO A 146 24.47 -15.98 -56.57
C PRO A 146 23.23 -15.94 -55.68
N SER A 147 23.23 -16.84 -54.68
CA SER A 147 22.25 -16.90 -53.60
C SER A 147 21.90 -15.47 -53.18
N PRO A 148 20.60 -15.07 -53.18
CA PRO A 148 20.20 -13.78 -52.63
C PRO A 148 20.79 -13.76 -51.23
N ARG A 149 21.73 -12.85 -51.00
CA ARG A 149 22.42 -12.69 -49.71
C ARG A 149 21.36 -12.64 -48.63
N ASP A 150 21.21 -13.78 -47.96
CA ASP A 150 21.20 -13.91 -46.52
C ASP A 150 20.74 -12.62 -45.82
N ALA A 151 19.45 -12.31 -45.98
CA ALA A 151 18.82 -11.18 -45.30
C ALA A 151 19.05 -11.29 -43.78
N LEU A 152 19.21 -12.52 -43.28
CA LEU A 152 19.56 -12.83 -41.90
C LEU A 152 21.01 -12.42 -41.54
N GLN A 153 21.96 -12.60 -42.45
CA GLN A 153 23.35 -12.15 -42.29
C GLN A 153 23.51 -10.64 -42.44
N GLU A 154 22.69 -9.97 -43.27
CA GLU A 154 22.63 -8.50 -43.33
C GLU A 154 22.04 -7.86 -42.05
N ILE A 155 21.10 -8.52 -41.39
CA ILE A 155 20.62 -8.10 -40.06
C ILE A 155 21.74 -8.23 -39.00
N SER A 156 22.58 -9.27 -39.10
CA SER A 156 23.71 -9.50 -38.21
C SER A 156 24.84 -8.46 -38.37
N LEU A 157 25.03 -7.92 -39.57
CA LEU A 157 26.04 -6.89 -39.88
C LEU A 157 25.62 -5.47 -39.44
N ASN A 158 24.33 -5.22 -39.26
CA ASN A 158 23.84 -3.99 -38.64
C ASN A 158 24.10 -4.03 -37.14
N LYS A 159 25.14 -3.32 -36.68
CA LYS A 159 25.59 -3.17 -35.27
C LYS A 159 24.43 -3.41 -34.28
N PRO A 160 24.27 -4.62 -33.70
CA PRO A 160 23.08 -5.03 -32.95
C PRO A 160 22.82 -4.12 -31.73
N HIS A 161 23.87 -3.49 -31.21
CA HIS A 161 23.80 -2.50 -30.15
C HIS A 161 22.89 -1.31 -30.43
N LYS A 162 22.78 -0.82 -31.68
CA LYS A 162 21.96 0.38 -31.96
C LYS A 162 20.46 0.10 -31.94
N VAL A 163 20.04 -1.05 -32.47
CA VAL A 163 18.63 -1.46 -32.44
C VAL A 163 18.24 -1.84 -31.02
N SER A 164 19.06 -2.65 -30.35
CA SER A 164 18.86 -3.03 -28.95
C SER A 164 18.76 -1.81 -28.02
N GLN A 165 19.65 -0.82 -28.18
CA GLN A 165 19.59 0.42 -27.40
C GLN A 165 18.30 1.22 -27.68
N ARG A 166 17.86 1.30 -28.94
CA ARG A 166 16.59 1.99 -29.27
C ARG A 166 15.37 1.27 -28.69
N VAL A 167 15.35 -0.06 -28.74
CA VAL A 167 14.28 -0.87 -28.15
C VAL A 167 14.26 -0.68 -26.64
N ALA A 168 15.41 -0.77 -25.96
CA ALA A 168 15.49 -0.54 -24.52
C ALA A 168 15.05 0.88 -24.11
N MET A 169 15.40 1.89 -24.90
CA MET A 169 14.95 3.27 -24.66
C MET A 169 13.43 3.42 -24.87
N TRP A 170 12.87 2.75 -25.89
CA TRP A 170 11.44 2.74 -26.15
C TRP A 170 10.68 2.00 -25.05
N GLU A 171 11.14 0.82 -24.63
CA GLU A 171 10.58 0.06 -23.50
C GLU A 171 10.59 0.87 -22.22
N LYS A 172 11.72 1.54 -21.91
CA LYS A 172 11.80 2.44 -20.76
C LYS A 172 10.77 3.56 -20.84
N LYS A 173 10.59 4.18 -22.01
CA LYS A 173 9.62 5.25 -22.21
C LYS A 173 8.17 4.75 -22.05
N VAL A 174 7.84 3.61 -22.63
CA VAL A 174 6.51 2.98 -22.50
C VAL A 174 6.22 2.65 -21.04
N MET A 175 7.21 2.09 -20.33
CA MET A 175 7.10 1.82 -18.90
C MET A 175 6.88 3.11 -18.11
N GLU A 176 7.70 4.14 -18.30
CA GLU A 176 7.54 5.44 -17.63
C GLU A 176 6.18 6.08 -17.89
N GLU A 177 5.67 6.03 -19.13
CA GLU A 177 4.33 6.50 -19.47
C GLU A 177 3.24 5.72 -18.71
N ARG A 178 3.35 4.38 -18.65
CA ARG A 178 2.41 3.55 -17.90
C ARG A 178 2.47 3.83 -16.40
N THR A 179 3.67 3.95 -15.83
CA THR A 179 3.86 4.32 -14.41
C THR A 179 3.21 5.67 -14.10
N SER A 180 3.38 6.65 -14.99
CA SER A 180 2.82 7.99 -14.82
C SER A 180 1.30 8.00 -14.85
N GLN A 181 0.69 7.18 -15.72
CA GLN A 181 -0.76 6.98 -15.77
C GLN A 181 -1.29 6.36 -14.47
N ILE A 182 -0.64 5.28 -14.00
CA ILE A 182 -1.02 4.61 -12.75
C ILE A 182 -0.88 5.57 -11.56
N PHE A 183 0.23 6.30 -11.50
CA PHE A 183 0.49 7.28 -10.45
C PHE A 183 -0.59 8.36 -10.39
N LYS A 184 -0.99 8.94 -11.54
CA LYS A 184 -2.11 9.89 -11.62
C LYS A 184 -3.42 9.28 -11.09
N GLY A 185 -3.66 8.01 -11.39
CA GLY A 185 -4.80 7.26 -10.85
C GLY A 185 -4.74 7.10 -9.33
N ILE A 186 -3.57 6.78 -8.78
CA ILE A 186 -3.35 6.70 -7.33
C ILE A 186 -3.60 8.06 -6.66
N GLN A 187 -3.07 9.14 -7.23
CA GLN A 187 -3.29 10.51 -6.73
C GLN A 187 -4.77 10.90 -6.72
N LYS A 188 -5.49 10.62 -7.81
CA LYS A 188 -6.93 10.85 -7.90
C LYS A 188 -7.71 10.09 -6.81
N LYS A 189 -7.37 8.81 -6.59
CA LYS A 189 -7.98 8.01 -5.52
C LYS A 189 -7.68 8.55 -4.13
N LYS A 190 -6.44 8.99 -3.88
CA LYS A 190 -6.07 9.64 -2.60
C LYS A 190 -6.91 10.89 -2.36
N LEU A 191 -7.08 11.74 -3.39
CA LEU A 191 -7.90 12.95 -3.30
C LEU A 191 -9.38 12.63 -3.04
N GLU A 192 -9.94 11.65 -3.74
CA GLU A 192 -11.33 11.21 -3.54
C GLU A 192 -11.53 10.69 -2.11
N ALA A 193 -10.60 9.88 -1.59
CA ALA A 193 -10.66 9.39 -0.21
C ALA A 193 -10.53 10.51 0.83
N ALA A 194 -9.68 11.51 0.58
CA ALA A 194 -9.55 12.67 1.46
C ALA A 194 -10.85 13.49 1.51
N LYS A 195 -11.50 13.69 0.36
CA LYS A 195 -12.80 14.36 0.27
C LYS A 195 -13.90 13.58 0.99
N GLU A 196 -13.92 12.26 0.83
CA GLU A 196 -14.88 11.40 1.53
C GLU A 196 -14.70 11.45 3.06
N ALA A 197 -13.45 11.50 3.53
CA ALA A 197 -13.14 11.66 4.95
C ALA A 197 -13.61 13.02 5.49
N GLU A 198 -13.39 14.10 4.75
CA GLU A 198 -13.88 15.43 5.11
C GLU A 198 -15.42 15.46 5.20
N GLU A 199 -16.11 14.91 4.19
CA GLU A 199 -17.58 14.82 4.21
C GLU A 199 -18.10 13.95 5.37
N ALA A 200 -17.36 12.90 5.77
CA ALA A 200 -17.70 12.06 6.91
C ALA A 200 -17.52 12.80 8.25
N ASP A 201 -16.45 13.60 8.36
CA ASP A 201 -16.19 14.44 9.53
C ASP A 201 -17.21 15.56 9.66
N GLU A 202 -17.63 16.19 8.56
CA GLU A 202 -18.71 17.18 8.56
C GLU A 202 -20.02 16.58 9.07
N LYS A 203 -20.39 15.38 8.60
CA LYS A 203 -21.59 14.67 9.09
C LYS A 203 -21.46 14.35 10.58
N ARG A 204 -20.28 13.91 11.02
CA ARG A 204 -20.00 13.63 12.43
C ARG A 204 -20.11 14.89 13.29
N GLU A 205 -19.60 16.02 12.82
CA GLU A 205 -19.75 17.31 13.49
C GLU A 205 -21.20 17.76 13.58
N GLN A 206 -22.00 17.58 12.52
CA GLN A 206 -23.42 17.91 12.52
C GLN A 206 -24.16 17.11 13.59
N LEU A 207 -23.93 15.79 13.64
CA LEU A 207 -24.50 14.93 14.67
C LEU A 207 -24.05 15.34 16.08
N TRP A 208 -22.78 15.72 16.24
CA TRP A 208 -22.27 16.22 17.52
C TRP A 208 -22.97 17.51 17.95
N LYS A 209 -23.14 18.47 17.03
CA LYS A 209 -23.85 19.74 17.29
C LYS A 209 -25.31 19.51 17.69
N GLU A 210 -25.98 18.54 17.06
CA GLU A 210 -27.35 18.15 17.43
C GLU A 210 -27.40 17.51 18.82
N GLN A 211 -26.49 16.60 19.13
CA GLN A 211 -26.38 16.00 20.46
C GLN A 211 -26.08 17.04 21.53
N GLU A 212 -25.20 18.00 21.24
CA GLU A 212 -24.86 19.09 22.15
C GLU A 212 -26.08 19.98 22.44
N LYS A 213 -26.85 20.35 21.40
CA LYS A 213 -28.11 21.09 21.58
C LYS A 213 -29.09 20.32 22.45
N LYS A 214 -29.28 19.02 22.17
CA LYS A 214 -30.17 18.16 22.96
C LYS A 214 -29.72 18.03 24.41
N ALA A 215 -28.41 17.93 24.65
CA ALA A 215 -27.84 17.90 26.00
C ALA A 215 -28.07 19.22 26.74
N LYS A 216 -27.86 20.36 26.08
CA LYS A 216 -28.15 21.70 26.65
C LYS A 216 -29.64 21.86 27.00
N GLU A 217 -30.54 21.43 26.13
CA GLU A 217 -31.98 21.45 26.42
C GLU A 217 -32.36 20.56 27.60
N ALA A 218 -31.76 19.37 27.71
CA ALA A 218 -31.97 18.49 28.85
C ALA A 218 -31.47 19.12 30.16
N GLU A 219 -30.31 19.76 30.15
CA GLU A 219 -29.77 20.48 31.30
C GLU A 219 -30.68 21.65 31.72
N GLN A 220 -31.21 22.41 30.74
CA GLN A 220 -32.19 23.47 31.00
C GLN A 220 -33.45 22.91 31.68
N LYS A 221 -34.01 21.80 31.17
CA LYS A 221 -35.17 21.14 31.79
C LYS A 221 -34.88 20.72 33.23
N ILE A 222 -33.72 20.11 33.49
CA ILE A 222 -33.30 19.75 34.85
C ILE A 222 -33.21 20.98 35.75
N ARG A 223 -32.64 22.07 35.23
CA ARG A 223 -32.50 23.34 35.97
C ARG A 223 -33.85 23.96 36.32
N GLU A 224 -34.81 23.90 35.40
CA GLU A 224 -36.18 24.36 35.64
C GLU A 224 -36.90 23.52 36.69
N ILE A 225 -36.83 22.19 36.60
CA ILE A 225 -37.38 21.28 37.61
C ILE A 225 -36.79 21.56 38.98
N ALA A 226 -35.46 21.72 39.07
CA ALA A 226 -34.78 22.06 40.32
C ALA A 226 -35.20 23.45 40.86
N ARG A 227 -35.51 24.42 39.97
CA ARG A 227 -36.04 25.72 40.39
C ARG A 227 -37.45 25.57 40.96
N LEU A 228 -38.34 24.87 40.28
CA LEU A 228 -39.71 24.63 40.75
C LEU A 228 -39.73 23.89 42.09
N ALA A 229 -38.92 22.85 42.26
CA ALA A 229 -38.80 22.13 43.52
C ALA A 229 -38.35 23.03 44.69
N ARG A 230 -37.45 24.00 44.43
CA ARG A 230 -37.02 24.99 45.44
C ARG A 230 -38.10 26.03 45.76
N GLU A 231 -38.96 26.37 44.81
CA GLU A 231 -40.08 27.29 45.02
C GLU A 231 -41.22 26.59 45.80
N GLU A 232 -41.49 25.32 45.50
CA GLU A 232 -42.46 24.49 46.21
C GLU A 232 -42.08 24.30 47.68
N HIS A 233 -40.82 23.95 47.98
CA HIS A 233 -40.34 23.83 49.37
C HIS A 233 -40.33 25.17 50.13
N ARG A 234 -40.51 26.31 49.44
CA ARG A 234 -40.55 27.64 50.06
C ARG A 234 -41.97 28.09 50.40
N ARG A 235 -43.00 27.42 49.86
CA ARG A 235 -44.42 27.61 50.22
C ARG A 235 -44.76 26.77 51.45
#